data_AF-L1LFL2-F1
#
_entry.id   AF-L1LFL2-F1
#
_cell.length_a   1.000
_cell.length_b   1.000
_cell.length_c   1.000
_cell.angle_alpha   90.00
_cell.angle_beta   90.00
_cell.angle_gamma   90.00
#
_symmetry.space_group_name_H-M   'P 1'
#
loop_
_entity.id
_entity.type
_entity.pdbx_description
1 polymer ?
#
loop_
_entity_poly.entity_id
_entity_poly.type
_entity_poly.pdbx_seq_one_letter_code
_entity_poly.pdbx_strand_id
1 'polypeptide(L)'
;MTETRTVVIDLGNYPNARGFSGSGKTYTYDNGCVTITLNESPIGLPGYKSVTHKPTNGKDIIGRIVHNLTPQDGFSNNLSEYPSVSVFYWSGDNSFRNPLLVQLGEKNEYYTDGGSGSWEKENEEKELLNLLDEINCTWSSAHIIDIHEKSVPSYNCSSCQNSITLISRSINNKYTRVTHSPGGLVGRLKNGSQNITDIPITKNFSAVYVYWYPKDEKPLLIRLSPEDESKSTTLWYKREPNGNTWTKVDSSLPSDHMDCKNILKLLKEVSPNQDEDDRESECKEPEHKLEAESTASEKATSQDLQTGTPATTIVGAALGTVVGVIAISVLLWKRNVIKKAALATFSASV
;
A
#
# COMPACT_ATOMS: atom_id res chain seq x y z
N MET A 1 17.66 -29.16 -35.45
CA MET A 1 17.93 -27.98 -34.60
C MET A 1 16.61 -27.58 -33.98
N THR A 2 16.52 -27.36 -32.68
CA THR A 2 15.28 -26.86 -32.05
C THR A 2 15.19 -25.36 -32.30
N GLU A 3 14.06 -24.91 -32.80
CA GLU A 3 13.79 -23.50 -33.11
C GLU A 3 13.76 -22.65 -31.83
N THR A 4 14.45 -21.50 -31.84
CA THR A 4 14.36 -20.47 -30.80
C THR A 4 13.03 -19.76 -30.96
N ARG A 5 12.19 -19.79 -29.92
CA ARG A 5 10.89 -19.09 -29.94
C ARG A 5 10.95 -17.84 -29.09
N THR A 6 10.14 -16.88 -29.48
CA THR A 6 9.99 -15.61 -28.76
C THR A 6 8.72 -15.64 -27.93
N VAL A 7 8.84 -15.37 -26.62
CA VAL A 7 7.69 -15.27 -25.72
C VAL A 7 7.34 -13.82 -25.40
N VAL A 8 6.06 -13.60 -25.10
CA VAL A 8 5.54 -12.33 -24.60
C VAL A 8 5.29 -12.48 -23.11
N ILE A 9 5.84 -11.58 -22.30
CA ILE A 9 5.59 -11.51 -20.86
C ILE A 9 4.46 -10.51 -20.61
N ASP A 10 3.38 -10.95 -19.97
CA ASP A 10 2.32 -10.05 -19.52
C ASP A 10 2.45 -9.79 -18.01
N LEU A 11 2.76 -8.54 -17.63
CA LEU A 11 2.88 -8.08 -16.24
C LEU A 11 1.55 -8.18 -15.48
N GLY A 12 0.41 -8.36 -16.14
CA GLY A 12 -0.88 -8.56 -15.49
C GLY A 12 -1.13 -10.02 -15.08
N ASN A 13 -0.29 -10.96 -15.53
CA ASN A 13 -0.48 -12.38 -15.26
C ASN A 13 0.18 -12.80 -13.94
N TYR A 14 -0.60 -13.46 -13.09
CA TYR A 14 -0.16 -14.00 -11.80
C TYR A 14 -0.83 -15.36 -11.51
N PRO A 15 -0.29 -16.15 -10.57
CA PRO A 15 -0.91 -17.39 -10.10
C PRO A 15 -2.38 -17.21 -9.73
N ASN A 16 -3.26 -18.02 -10.33
CA ASN A 16 -4.73 -17.99 -10.14
C ASN A 16 -5.50 -16.87 -10.85
N ALA A 17 -4.89 -16.11 -11.77
CA ALA A 17 -5.66 -15.22 -12.63
C ALA A 17 -6.75 -16.00 -13.41
N ARG A 18 -7.92 -15.38 -13.66
CA ARG A 18 -9.01 -16.02 -14.43
C ARG A 18 -8.64 -16.14 -15.91
N GLY A 19 -9.05 -17.24 -16.54
CA GLY A 19 -8.94 -17.41 -18.00
C GLY A 19 -7.71 -18.19 -18.47
N PHE A 20 -7.03 -18.92 -17.58
CA PHE A 20 -5.82 -19.67 -17.92
C PHE A 20 -6.00 -21.17 -17.65
N SER A 21 -5.62 -21.98 -18.63
CA SER A 21 -5.59 -23.45 -18.56
C SER A 21 -4.20 -23.92 -18.15
N GLY A 22 -4.08 -24.48 -16.95
CA GLY A 22 -2.83 -25.07 -16.46
C GLY A 22 -2.96 -25.65 -15.07
N SER A 23 -2.48 -26.87 -14.87
CA SER A 23 -2.27 -27.44 -13.54
C SER A 23 -0.92 -26.96 -13.03
N GLY A 24 -0.90 -25.88 -12.25
CA GLY A 24 0.32 -25.37 -11.62
C GLY A 24 0.84 -24.08 -12.23
N LYS A 25 1.98 -23.62 -11.70
CA LYS A 25 2.64 -22.33 -11.92
C LYS A 25 3.11 -22.06 -13.38
N THR A 26 2.59 -22.76 -14.38
CA THR A 26 3.04 -22.69 -15.77
C THR A 26 1.93 -22.20 -16.68
N TYR A 27 2.26 -21.24 -17.53
CA TYR A 27 1.37 -20.53 -18.44
C TYR A 27 1.84 -20.74 -19.87
N THR A 28 0.90 -20.94 -20.79
CA THR A 28 1.19 -21.06 -22.21
C THR A 28 0.67 -19.81 -22.91
N TYR A 29 1.56 -19.10 -23.59
CA TYR A 29 1.21 -18.05 -24.54
C TYR A 29 1.21 -18.65 -25.96
N ASP A 30 0.58 -17.97 -26.91
CA ASP A 30 0.41 -18.44 -28.30
C ASP A 30 1.71 -18.94 -28.98
N ASN A 31 2.88 -18.49 -28.52
CA ASN A 31 4.19 -18.83 -29.09
C ASN A 31 5.21 -19.47 -28.11
N GLY A 32 4.80 -19.87 -26.90
CA GLY A 32 5.71 -20.52 -25.95
C GLY A 32 5.16 -20.68 -24.54
N CYS A 33 5.95 -21.31 -23.67
CA CYS A 33 5.56 -21.56 -22.29
C CYS A 33 6.40 -20.69 -21.34
N VAL A 34 5.75 -20.10 -20.34
CA VAL A 34 6.33 -19.23 -19.32
C VAL A 34 5.91 -19.76 -17.96
N THR A 35 6.86 -20.04 -17.10
CA THR A 35 6.61 -20.33 -15.69
C THR A 35 6.46 -19.02 -14.94
N ILE A 36 5.39 -18.91 -14.14
CA ILE A 36 5.10 -17.77 -13.28
C ILE A 36 5.17 -18.19 -11.83
N THR A 37 6.07 -17.59 -11.06
CA THR A 37 6.24 -17.85 -9.63
C THR A 37 5.84 -16.62 -8.82
N LEU A 38 4.81 -16.77 -7.98
CA LEU A 38 4.44 -15.76 -6.97
C LEU A 38 5.28 -15.99 -5.70
N ASN A 39 5.87 -14.91 -5.22
CA ASN A 39 6.44 -14.81 -3.89
C ASN A 39 5.64 -13.76 -3.11
N GLU A 40 4.82 -14.21 -2.15
CA GLU A 40 3.96 -13.33 -1.35
C GLU A 40 4.72 -12.53 -0.29
N SER A 41 5.97 -12.90 0.01
CA SER A 41 6.79 -12.22 1.02
C SER A 41 8.27 -12.34 0.67
N PRO A 42 8.76 -11.60 -0.34
CA PRO A 42 10.16 -11.61 -0.70
C PRO A 42 11.04 -11.18 0.48
N ILE A 43 12.16 -11.89 0.66
CA ILE A 43 13.10 -11.62 1.75
C ILE A 43 13.59 -10.17 1.66
N GLY A 44 13.50 -9.45 2.77
CA GLY A 44 13.92 -8.04 2.85
C GLY A 44 12.93 -7.04 2.28
N LEU A 45 11.79 -7.47 1.74
CA LEU A 45 10.78 -6.59 1.13
C LEU A 45 9.39 -6.69 1.81
N PRO A 46 9.28 -6.37 3.12
CA PRO A 46 8.01 -6.45 3.83
C PRO A 46 6.98 -5.49 3.25
N GLY A 47 5.74 -5.97 3.10
CA GLY A 47 4.65 -5.22 2.48
C GLY A 47 4.59 -5.32 0.96
N TYR A 48 5.48 -6.12 0.34
CA TYR A 48 5.51 -6.33 -1.10
C TYR A 48 5.41 -7.81 -1.45
N LYS A 49 5.03 -8.06 -2.70
CA LYS A 49 5.03 -9.36 -3.35
C LYS A 49 5.70 -9.25 -4.71
N SER A 50 6.24 -10.35 -5.21
CA SER A 50 6.80 -10.40 -6.55
C SER A 50 6.25 -11.55 -7.38
N VAL A 51 6.15 -11.31 -8.69
CA VAL A 51 5.75 -12.30 -9.68
C VAL A 51 6.89 -12.44 -10.69
N THR A 52 7.52 -13.61 -10.74
CA THR A 52 8.62 -13.89 -11.67
C THR A 52 8.14 -14.72 -12.85
N HIS A 53 8.33 -14.19 -14.04
CA HIS A 53 8.07 -14.82 -15.32
C HIS A 53 9.37 -15.34 -15.92
N LYS A 54 9.41 -16.63 -16.27
CA LYS A 54 10.60 -17.29 -16.84
C LYS A 54 10.18 -18.17 -18.03
N PRO A 55 10.75 -17.99 -19.24
CA PRO A 55 10.54 -18.93 -20.33
C PRO A 55 10.92 -20.37 -19.89
N THR A 56 10.06 -21.36 -20.15
CA THR A 56 10.26 -22.73 -19.63
C THR A 56 11.39 -23.47 -20.32
N ASN A 57 11.60 -23.21 -21.61
CA ASN A 57 12.66 -23.85 -22.37
C ASN A 57 13.85 -22.91 -22.36
N GLY A 58 15.03 -23.39 -21.98
CA GLY A 58 16.26 -22.57 -21.97
C GLY A 58 16.70 -22.02 -23.34
N LYS A 59 15.91 -22.26 -24.40
CA LYS A 59 16.09 -21.70 -25.75
C LYS A 59 15.03 -20.66 -26.11
N ASP A 60 13.92 -20.61 -25.38
CA ASP A 60 12.89 -19.58 -25.60
C ASP A 60 13.41 -18.26 -25.00
N ILE A 61 13.22 -17.15 -25.72
CA ILE A 61 13.71 -15.82 -25.35
C ILE A 61 12.55 -14.86 -25.11
N ILE A 62 12.75 -13.87 -24.24
CA ILE A 62 11.76 -12.79 -24.06
C ILE A 62 11.90 -11.82 -25.22
N GLY A 63 10.82 -11.61 -25.98
CA GLY A 63 10.83 -10.61 -27.06
C GLY A 63 10.01 -9.37 -26.80
N ARG A 64 9.02 -9.44 -25.91
CA ARG A 64 8.18 -8.28 -25.58
C ARG A 64 7.60 -8.39 -24.18
N ILE A 65 7.44 -7.24 -23.54
CA ILE A 65 6.71 -7.07 -22.29
C ILE A 65 5.40 -6.31 -22.61
N VAL A 66 4.29 -6.79 -22.06
CA VAL A 66 2.96 -6.17 -22.14
C VAL A 66 2.35 -6.09 -20.74
N HIS A 67 1.35 -5.24 -20.53
CA HIS A 67 0.55 -5.20 -19.30
C HIS A 67 -0.92 -5.22 -19.69
N ASN A 68 -1.64 -6.29 -19.32
CA ASN A 68 -3.02 -6.53 -19.75
C ASN A 68 -3.16 -6.38 -21.27
N LEU A 69 -2.32 -7.12 -22.01
CA LEU A 69 -2.22 -7.10 -23.47
C LEU A 69 -1.77 -5.78 -24.11
N THR A 70 -1.50 -4.73 -23.32
CA THR A 70 -1.03 -3.44 -23.84
C THR A 70 0.50 -3.44 -23.89
N PRO A 71 1.13 -3.19 -25.05
CA PRO A 71 2.59 -3.08 -25.16
C PRO A 71 3.17 -2.10 -24.13
N GLN A 72 4.33 -2.44 -23.59
CA GLN A 72 5.08 -1.61 -22.66
C GLN A 72 6.42 -1.25 -23.29
N ASP A 73 6.80 0.01 -23.21
CA ASP A 73 8.00 0.56 -23.85
C ASP A 73 9.02 0.99 -22.78
N GLY A 74 10.25 1.31 -23.20
CA GLY A 74 11.31 1.85 -22.33
C GLY A 74 12.23 0.82 -21.67
N PHE A 75 11.96 -0.48 -21.87
CA PHE A 75 12.90 -1.54 -21.51
C PHE A 75 14.12 -1.58 -22.45
N SER A 76 15.18 -2.28 -22.03
CA SER A 76 16.36 -2.51 -22.89
C SER A 76 15.98 -3.15 -24.23
N ASN A 77 16.62 -2.71 -25.32
CA ASN A 77 16.40 -3.23 -26.66
C ASN A 77 16.71 -4.73 -26.80
N ASN A 78 17.50 -5.30 -25.89
CA ASN A 78 17.93 -6.70 -25.93
C ASN A 78 17.23 -7.55 -24.86
N LEU A 79 15.90 -7.59 -24.87
CA LEU A 79 15.12 -8.42 -23.94
C LEU A 79 15.51 -9.93 -23.99
N SER A 80 16.04 -10.38 -25.12
CA SER A 80 16.49 -11.76 -25.34
C SER A 80 17.68 -12.19 -24.49
N GLU A 81 18.42 -11.24 -23.89
CA GLU A 81 19.55 -11.52 -23.01
C GLU A 81 19.11 -11.87 -21.58
N TYR A 82 17.87 -11.57 -21.21
CA TYR A 82 17.37 -11.79 -19.86
C TYR A 82 16.68 -13.14 -19.73
N PRO A 83 17.01 -13.95 -18.72
CA PRO A 83 16.37 -15.25 -18.50
C PRO A 83 15.00 -15.15 -17.83
N SER A 84 14.63 -13.99 -17.28
CA SER A 84 13.40 -13.79 -16.52
C SER A 84 13.02 -12.32 -16.41
N VAL A 85 11.76 -12.07 -16.05
CA VAL A 85 11.23 -10.76 -15.65
C VAL A 85 10.56 -10.93 -14.29
N SER A 86 10.94 -10.14 -13.29
CA SER A 86 10.23 -10.10 -12.01
C SER A 86 9.49 -8.79 -11.87
N VAL A 87 8.23 -8.85 -11.44
CA VAL A 87 7.37 -7.68 -11.24
C VAL A 87 7.03 -7.58 -9.77
N PHE A 88 7.22 -6.40 -9.19
CA PHE A 88 6.93 -6.13 -7.79
C PHE A 88 5.63 -5.35 -7.64
N TYR A 89 4.82 -5.76 -6.67
CA TYR A 89 3.54 -5.14 -6.34
C TYR A 89 3.47 -4.90 -4.84
N TRP A 90 2.67 -3.91 -4.45
CA TRP A 90 2.26 -3.75 -3.06
C TRP A 90 1.36 -4.94 -2.64
N SER A 91 1.57 -5.46 -1.42
CA SER A 91 0.78 -6.57 -0.89
C SER A 91 -0.70 -6.22 -0.68
N GLY A 92 -1.05 -4.94 -0.56
CA GLY A 92 -2.45 -4.50 -0.56
C GLY A 92 -3.13 -4.54 -1.93
N ASP A 93 -2.37 -4.55 -3.04
CA ASP A 93 -2.93 -4.72 -4.38
C ASP A 93 -3.16 -6.20 -4.71
N ASN A 94 -4.21 -6.78 -4.12
CA ASN A 94 -4.59 -8.17 -4.33
C ASN A 94 -4.92 -8.53 -5.79
N SER A 95 -5.18 -7.53 -6.63
CA SER A 95 -5.51 -7.71 -8.04
C SER A 95 -4.32 -7.61 -9.00
N PHE A 96 -3.13 -7.29 -8.49
CA PHE A 96 -1.91 -7.13 -9.29
C PHE A 96 -2.08 -6.12 -10.44
N ARG A 97 -2.87 -5.05 -10.21
CA ARG A 97 -3.22 -4.05 -11.24
C ARG A 97 -2.17 -2.96 -11.39
N ASN A 98 -1.38 -2.74 -10.35
CA ASN A 98 -0.44 -1.62 -10.26
C ASN A 98 0.97 -2.19 -10.06
N PRO A 99 1.63 -2.64 -11.14
CA PRO A 99 3.04 -3.01 -11.05
C PRO A 99 3.83 -1.76 -10.64
N LEU A 100 4.62 -1.87 -9.58
CA LEU A 100 5.43 -0.76 -9.07
C LEU A 100 6.77 -0.70 -9.76
N LEU A 101 7.38 -1.86 -9.98
CA LEU A 101 8.76 -1.99 -10.42
C LEU A 101 8.95 -3.31 -11.15
N VAL A 102 9.75 -3.29 -12.22
CA VAL A 102 10.12 -4.45 -13.02
C VAL A 102 11.63 -4.66 -12.92
N GLN A 103 12.04 -5.90 -12.67
CA GLN A 103 13.44 -6.33 -12.69
C GLN A 103 13.68 -7.25 -13.88
N LEU A 104 14.73 -6.99 -14.66
CA LEU A 104 15.15 -7.85 -15.77
C LEU A 104 16.30 -8.78 -15.34
N GLY A 105 16.08 -10.10 -15.46
CA GLY A 105 17.04 -11.13 -15.09
C GLY A 105 17.33 -11.21 -13.59
N GLU A 106 18.56 -11.61 -13.25
CA GLU A 106 19.07 -11.69 -11.87
C GLU A 106 19.93 -10.47 -11.49
N LYS A 107 20.12 -9.54 -12.43
CA LYS A 107 20.88 -8.31 -12.21
C LYS A 107 20.02 -7.29 -11.45
N ASN A 108 20.67 -6.28 -10.87
CA ASN A 108 20.00 -5.13 -10.25
C ASN A 108 19.50 -4.12 -11.29
N GLU A 109 18.94 -4.61 -12.41
CA GLU A 109 18.39 -3.78 -13.47
C GLU A 109 16.89 -3.59 -13.24
N TYR A 110 16.56 -2.47 -12.60
CA TYR A 110 15.21 -2.12 -12.22
C TYR A 110 14.63 -1.04 -13.14
N TYR A 111 13.33 -1.13 -13.36
CA TYR A 111 12.56 -0.23 -14.20
C TYR A 111 11.30 0.20 -13.48
N THR A 112 10.92 1.46 -13.60
CA THR A 112 9.69 2.02 -13.02
C THR A 112 8.85 2.69 -14.10
N ASP A 113 7.52 2.67 -13.95
CA ASP A 113 6.62 3.31 -14.92
C ASP A 113 6.55 4.84 -14.70
N GLY A 114 6.85 5.65 -15.71
CA GLY A 114 6.62 7.10 -15.68
C GLY A 114 5.14 7.49 -15.50
N GLY A 115 4.22 6.52 -15.62
CA GLY A 115 2.78 6.64 -15.46
C GLY A 115 2.00 6.44 -16.76
N SER A 116 2.67 6.07 -17.85
CA SER A 116 2.08 5.93 -19.19
C SER A 116 2.44 4.60 -19.88
N GLY A 117 2.88 3.60 -19.13
CA GLY A 117 3.46 2.37 -19.68
C GLY A 117 4.82 2.57 -20.33
N SER A 118 5.47 3.71 -20.02
CA SER A 118 6.83 4.03 -20.43
C SER A 118 7.72 3.78 -19.23
N TRP A 119 8.55 2.74 -19.33
CA TRP A 119 9.40 2.28 -18.26
C TRP A 119 10.77 2.96 -18.34
N GLU A 120 11.26 3.47 -17.23
CA GLU A 120 12.56 4.11 -17.15
C GLU A 120 13.48 3.28 -16.28
N LYS A 121 14.73 3.09 -16.71
CA LYS A 121 15.73 2.37 -15.94
C LYS A 121 16.11 3.21 -14.71
N GLU A 122 16.05 2.60 -13.54
CA GLU A 122 16.44 3.21 -12.28
C GLU A 122 17.96 3.16 -12.07
N ASN A 123 18.47 4.14 -11.34
CA ASN A 123 19.88 4.19 -10.95
C ASN A 123 20.17 3.14 -9.86
N GLU A 124 21.28 2.41 -9.99
CA GLU A 124 21.62 1.25 -9.14
C GLU A 124 21.96 1.60 -7.68
N GLU A 125 21.96 2.88 -7.29
CA GLU A 125 22.40 3.33 -5.96
C GLU A 125 21.34 3.15 -4.85
N LYS A 126 20.06 3.01 -5.21
CA LYS A 126 18.98 2.89 -4.22
C LYS A 126 18.77 1.45 -3.78
N GLU A 127 18.65 1.24 -2.47
CA GLU A 127 18.14 -0.04 -1.94
C GLU A 127 16.72 -0.30 -2.46
N LEU A 128 16.47 -1.51 -2.95
CA LEU A 128 15.20 -1.90 -3.57
C LEU A 128 13.97 -1.60 -2.70
N LEU A 129 14.07 -1.82 -1.38
CA LEU A 129 12.96 -1.52 -0.47
C LEU A 129 12.62 -0.03 -0.43
N ASN A 130 13.62 0.85 -0.38
CA ASN A 130 13.40 2.30 -0.33
C ASN A 130 12.77 2.79 -1.64
N LEU A 131 13.23 2.25 -2.78
CA LEU A 131 12.66 2.54 -4.09
C LEU A 131 11.18 2.11 -4.18
N LEU A 132 10.85 0.89 -3.74
CA LEU A 132 9.47 0.40 -3.69
C LEU A 132 8.59 1.27 -2.79
N ASP A 133 9.10 1.67 -1.63
CA ASP A 133 8.38 2.55 -0.71
C ASP A 133 8.09 3.92 -1.32
N GLU A 134 9.09 4.54 -1.95
CA GLU A 134 8.94 5.82 -2.67
C GLU A 134 7.85 5.77 -3.74
N ILE A 135 7.90 4.75 -4.59
CA ILE A 135 6.93 4.58 -5.68
C ILE A 135 5.53 4.33 -5.12
N ASN A 136 5.43 3.41 -4.16
CA ASN A 136 4.15 3.01 -3.59
C ASN A 136 3.50 4.14 -2.79
N CYS A 137 4.27 4.95 -2.05
CA CYS A 137 3.72 6.15 -1.43
C CYS A 137 3.24 7.15 -2.49
N THR A 138 4.03 7.38 -3.54
CA THR A 138 3.69 8.39 -4.56
C THR A 138 2.45 8.02 -5.35
N TRP A 139 2.26 6.74 -5.71
CA TRP A 139 1.20 6.33 -6.63
C TRP A 139 -0.01 5.73 -5.94
N SER A 140 0.20 4.97 -4.86
CA SER A 140 -0.87 4.30 -4.12
C SER A 140 -1.29 5.04 -2.85
N SER A 141 -0.63 6.15 -2.51
CA SER A 141 -0.76 6.80 -1.20
C SER A 141 -0.58 5.80 -0.05
N ALA A 142 0.32 4.82 -0.23
CA ALA A 142 0.58 3.76 0.74
C ALA A 142 1.82 4.12 1.57
N HIS A 143 1.60 4.44 2.85
CA HIS A 143 2.60 5.04 3.72
C HIS A 143 3.28 4.02 4.63
N ILE A 144 4.55 4.28 4.97
CA ILE A 144 5.26 3.54 6.02
C ILE A 144 4.81 4.11 7.37
N ILE A 145 4.20 3.27 8.21
CA ILE A 145 3.81 3.66 9.57
C ILE A 145 4.91 3.25 10.55
N ASP A 146 5.42 4.21 11.31
CA ASP A 146 6.32 3.94 12.42
C ASP A 146 5.51 3.86 13.71
N ILE A 147 5.35 2.66 14.26
CA ILE A 147 4.57 2.44 15.48
C ILE A 147 5.32 2.89 16.74
N HIS A 148 6.61 3.28 16.63
CA HIS A 148 7.37 3.86 17.73
C HIS A 148 6.97 5.32 17.99
N GLU A 149 6.44 6.01 16.99
CA GLU A 149 6.12 7.42 17.06
C GLU A 149 4.93 7.69 17.98
N LYS A 150 5.13 8.61 18.93
CA LYS A 150 4.09 9.12 19.84
C LYS A 150 3.97 10.63 19.79
N SER A 151 4.84 11.30 19.04
CA SER A 151 5.03 12.75 19.04
C SER A 151 3.86 13.44 18.34
N VAL A 152 2.84 13.82 19.11
CA VAL A 152 1.67 14.54 18.60
C VAL A 152 2.06 15.95 18.11
N PRO A 153 1.34 16.49 17.09
CA PRO A 153 0.15 15.93 16.45
C PRO A 153 0.43 15.08 15.21
N SER A 154 1.68 14.98 14.72
CA SER A 154 2.00 14.25 13.50
C SER A 154 3.51 14.03 13.33
N TYR A 155 3.88 13.13 12.41
CA TYR A 155 5.25 12.95 11.91
C TYR A 155 5.23 12.73 10.39
N ASN A 156 6.37 12.86 9.72
CA ASN A 156 6.45 12.67 8.27
C ASN A 156 6.72 11.21 7.90
N CYS A 157 6.01 10.70 6.89
CA CYS A 157 6.34 9.43 6.25
C CYS A 157 7.77 9.49 5.70
N SER A 158 8.64 8.58 6.12
CA SER A 158 10.07 8.62 5.75
C SER A 158 10.35 8.48 4.25
N SER A 159 9.38 7.98 3.48
CA SER A 159 9.52 7.76 2.04
C SER A 159 9.09 8.95 1.18
N CYS A 160 8.04 9.66 1.55
CA CYS A 160 7.40 10.69 0.70
C CYS A 160 7.12 12.01 1.43
N GLN A 161 7.54 12.13 2.69
CA GLN A 161 7.40 13.32 3.53
C GLN A 161 5.96 13.79 3.83
N ASN A 162 4.94 13.07 3.35
CA ASN A 162 3.56 13.32 3.73
C ASN A 162 3.34 13.15 5.23
N SER A 163 2.55 14.03 5.83
CA SER A 163 2.25 14.02 7.25
C SER A 163 1.33 12.85 7.63
N ILE A 164 1.69 12.13 8.69
CA ILE A 164 0.90 11.09 9.33
C ILE A 164 0.37 11.66 10.64
N THR A 165 -0.95 11.81 10.73
CA THR A 165 -1.61 12.36 11.91
C THR A 165 -1.56 11.37 13.07
N LEU A 166 -1.24 11.87 14.26
CA LEU A 166 -1.19 11.13 15.51
C LEU A 166 -2.23 11.66 16.50
N ILE A 167 -3.04 10.74 17.04
CA ILE A 167 -3.94 11.02 18.17
C ILE A 167 -3.55 10.10 19.32
N SER A 168 -2.96 10.68 20.37
CA SER A 168 -2.60 9.96 21.59
C SER A 168 -3.65 10.18 22.67
N ARG A 169 -4.13 9.09 23.30
CA ARG A 169 -5.11 9.14 24.40
C ARG A 169 -4.66 8.21 25.53
N SER A 170 -4.61 8.74 26.75
CA SER A 170 -4.49 7.96 27.98
C SER A 170 -5.86 7.39 28.33
N ILE A 171 -5.97 6.07 28.48
CA ILE A 171 -7.23 5.39 28.81
C ILE A 171 -7.20 4.98 30.28
N ASN A 172 -8.04 5.65 31.10
CA ASN A 172 -8.21 5.38 32.52
C ASN A 172 -6.89 5.32 33.32
N ASN A 173 -5.85 6.02 32.86
CA ASN A 173 -4.47 5.96 33.40
C ASN A 173 -3.84 4.56 33.42
N LYS A 174 -4.40 3.59 32.66
CA LYS A 174 -3.89 2.21 32.60
C LYS A 174 -2.96 2.01 31.41
N TYR A 175 -3.34 2.51 30.24
CA TYR A 175 -2.55 2.36 29.02
C TYR A 175 -2.71 3.59 28.11
N THR A 176 -1.77 3.73 27.17
CA THR A 176 -1.84 4.76 26.13
C THR A 176 -2.24 4.11 24.81
N ARG A 177 -3.20 4.71 24.11
CA ARG A 177 -3.52 4.37 22.72
C ARG A 177 -3.05 5.50 21.81
N VAL A 178 -2.31 5.16 20.77
CA VAL A 178 -1.88 6.08 19.71
C VAL A 178 -2.54 5.63 18.40
N THR A 179 -3.28 6.53 17.76
CA THR A 179 -3.85 6.31 16.42
C THR A 179 -2.97 6.98 15.38
N HIS A 180 -2.48 6.22 14.41
CA HIS A 180 -1.73 6.69 13.24
C HIS A 180 -2.66 6.73 12.03
N SER A 181 -2.86 7.91 11.47
CA SER A 181 -3.73 8.15 10.32
C SER A 181 -2.92 8.79 9.18
N PRO A 182 -2.48 8.01 8.18
CA PRO A 182 -1.57 8.50 7.14
C PRO A 182 -2.20 9.42 6.08
N GLY A 183 -3.51 9.67 6.12
CA GLY A 183 -4.20 10.38 5.02
C GLY A 183 -4.26 9.60 3.71
N GLY A 184 -4.09 8.27 3.80
CA GLY A 184 -4.02 7.32 2.70
C GLY A 184 -4.11 5.89 3.22
N LEU A 185 -3.36 4.99 2.62
CA LEU A 185 -3.29 3.58 2.99
C LEU A 185 -2.04 3.29 3.84
N VAL A 186 -2.10 2.24 4.64
CA VAL A 186 -0.91 1.67 5.32
C VAL A 186 -0.18 0.79 4.32
N GLY A 187 1.04 1.16 3.95
CA GLY A 187 1.90 0.38 3.04
C GLY A 187 2.63 -0.76 3.76
N ARG A 188 3.35 -0.43 4.84
CA ARG A 188 4.04 -1.37 5.74
C ARG A 188 4.24 -0.75 7.12
N LEU A 189 4.66 -1.56 8.09
CA LEU A 189 4.93 -1.13 9.46
C LEU A 189 6.43 -1.21 9.80
N LYS A 190 6.90 -0.30 10.64
CA LYS A 190 8.20 -0.36 11.30
C LYS A 190 8.06 0.06 12.77
N ASN A 191 9.03 -0.31 13.59
CA ASN A 191 9.18 0.10 14.98
C ASN A 191 10.55 0.79 15.10
N GLY A 192 10.57 2.11 14.95
CA GLY A 192 11.78 2.91 14.80
C GLY A 192 12.54 2.54 13.53
N SER A 193 13.77 2.06 13.68
CA SER A 193 14.61 1.60 12.55
C SER A 193 14.31 0.18 12.07
N GLN A 194 13.49 -0.59 12.79
CA GLN A 194 13.26 -2.01 12.49
C GLN A 194 11.95 -2.23 11.72
N ASN A 195 12.02 -2.90 10.58
CA ASN A 195 10.83 -3.31 9.84
C ASN A 195 10.06 -4.40 10.61
N ILE A 196 8.74 -4.31 10.61
CA ILE A 196 7.85 -5.36 11.13
C ILE A 196 7.42 -6.21 9.93
N THR A 197 7.75 -7.51 9.97
CA THR A 197 7.65 -8.39 8.79
C THR A 197 6.61 -9.50 8.95
N ASP A 198 6.17 -9.73 10.17
CA ASP A 198 5.21 -10.75 10.61
C ASP A 198 3.77 -10.25 10.71
N ILE A 199 3.55 -8.96 10.45
CA ILE A 199 2.22 -8.38 10.26
C ILE A 199 1.97 -8.18 8.75
N PRO A 200 1.23 -9.08 8.09
CA PRO A 200 0.96 -8.98 6.67
C PRO A 200 -0.04 -7.84 6.36
N ILE A 201 0.37 -6.89 5.52
CA ILE A 201 -0.47 -5.81 5.01
C ILE A 201 -1.14 -6.27 3.70
N THR A 202 -2.22 -7.02 3.83
CA THR A 202 -2.94 -7.67 2.71
C THR A 202 -4.23 -6.95 2.32
N LYS A 203 -4.55 -5.83 2.96
CA LYS A 203 -5.77 -5.05 2.73
C LYS A 203 -5.49 -3.56 2.76
N ASN A 204 -6.46 -2.80 2.29
CA ASN A 204 -6.49 -1.34 2.38
C ASN A 204 -6.83 -0.92 3.82
N PHE A 205 -5.80 -0.81 4.66
CA PHE A 205 -5.93 -0.24 6.00
C PHE A 205 -5.73 1.26 5.95
N SER A 206 -6.62 2.01 6.58
CA SER A 206 -6.60 3.48 6.64
C SER A 206 -6.07 4.02 7.96
N ALA A 207 -5.97 3.18 9.00
CA ALA A 207 -5.45 3.58 10.30
C ALA A 207 -4.79 2.41 11.05
N VAL A 208 -3.83 2.75 11.91
CA VAL A 208 -3.18 1.83 12.84
C VAL A 208 -3.39 2.33 14.26
N TYR A 209 -3.94 1.49 15.14
CA TYR A 209 -4.01 1.80 16.57
C TYR A 209 -2.95 1.00 17.28
N VAL A 210 -2.10 1.69 18.03
CA VAL A 210 -0.97 1.11 18.77
C VAL A 210 -1.23 1.33 20.25
N TYR A 211 -1.16 0.26 21.03
CA TYR A 211 -1.43 0.28 22.46
C TYR A 211 -0.15 0.01 23.25
N TRP A 212 0.13 0.88 24.22
CA TRP A 212 1.33 0.87 25.05
C TRP A 212 0.97 0.57 26.49
N TYR A 213 1.59 -0.45 27.07
CA TYR A 213 1.34 -0.90 28.45
C TYR A 213 2.61 -1.50 29.09
N PRO A 214 2.88 -1.23 30.39
CA PRO A 214 2.34 -0.10 31.14
C PRO A 214 2.70 1.19 30.40
N LYS A 215 2.12 2.29 30.85
CA LYS A 215 2.17 3.56 30.12
C LYS A 215 3.62 3.88 29.66
N ASP A 216 3.77 4.11 28.37
CA ASP A 216 4.97 4.64 27.71
C ASP A 216 6.19 3.72 27.51
N GLU A 217 6.17 2.43 27.87
CA GLU A 217 7.35 1.57 27.67
C GLU A 217 7.55 1.11 26.22
N LYS A 218 6.68 0.23 25.74
CA LYS A 218 6.79 -0.39 24.42
C LYS A 218 5.41 -0.68 23.82
N PRO A 219 5.24 -0.69 22.48
CA PRO A 219 3.96 -1.06 21.89
C PRO A 219 3.77 -2.56 22.11
N LEU A 220 2.61 -2.96 22.60
CA LEU A 220 2.27 -4.35 22.92
C LEU A 220 1.14 -4.93 22.08
N LEU A 221 0.25 -4.08 21.56
CA LEU A 221 -0.91 -4.50 20.79
C LEU A 221 -1.11 -3.52 19.63
N ILE A 222 -1.50 -4.06 18.47
CA ILE A 222 -1.79 -3.30 17.26
C ILE A 222 -3.18 -3.72 16.75
N ARG A 223 -3.99 -2.73 16.34
CA ARG A 223 -5.21 -2.93 15.55
C ARG A 223 -5.04 -2.26 14.19
N LEU A 224 -5.27 -3.01 13.12
CA LEU A 224 -5.35 -2.48 11.75
C LEU A 224 -6.81 -2.22 11.38
N SER A 225 -7.13 -0.96 11.09
CA SER A 225 -8.48 -0.54 10.66
C SER A 225 -8.55 -0.49 9.14
N PRO A 226 -9.47 -1.23 8.51
CA PRO A 226 -9.72 -1.09 7.09
C PRO A 226 -10.36 0.27 6.78
N GLU A 227 -10.23 0.72 5.53
CA GLU A 227 -10.91 1.93 5.04
C GLU A 227 -12.43 1.86 5.19
N ASP A 228 -13.00 0.68 4.93
CA ASP A 228 -14.42 0.39 5.09
C ASP A 228 -14.62 -0.72 6.14
N GLU A 229 -14.86 -0.31 7.38
CA GLU A 229 -15.13 -1.23 8.50
C GLU A 229 -16.38 -2.08 8.30
N SER A 230 -17.31 -1.68 7.43
CA SER A 230 -18.53 -2.47 7.15
C SER A 230 -18.27 -3.67 6.23
N LYS A 231 -17.21 -3.60 5.41
CA LYS A 231 -16.89 -4.62 4.39
C LYS A 231 -15.69 -5.48 4.75
N SER A 232 -14.87 -5.03 5.68
CA SER A 232 -13.58 -5.65 5.98
C SER A 232 -13.41 -5.92 7.46
N THR A 233 -12.88 -7.10 7.77
CA THR A 233 -12.52 -7.46 9.14
C THR A 233 -11.30 -6.65 9.59
N THR A 234 -11.41 -6.06 10.78
CA THR A 234 -10.27 -5.51 11.53
C THR A 234 -9.33 -6.65 11.92
N LEU A 235 -8.03 -6.35 12.03
CA LEU A 235 -7.03 -7.32 12.46
C LEU A 235 -6.34 -6.83 13.72
N TRP A 236 -6.09 -7.76 14.65
CA TRP A 236 -5.40 -7.50 15.90
C TRP A 236 -4.13 -8.33 15.97
N TYR A 237 -3.05 -7.73 16.43
CA TYR A 237 -1.76 -8.37 16.61
C TYR A 237 -1.21 -8.01 17.98
N LYS A 238 -0.73 -9.00 18.71
CA LYS A 238 -0.06 -8.81 20.00
C LYS A 238 1.43 -9.09 19.86
N ARG A 239 2.24 -8.36 20.60
CA ARG A 239 3.68 -8.55 20.63
C ARG A 239 4.04 -9.76 21.47
N GLU A 240 5.04 -10.52 21.05
CA GLU A 240 5.60 -11.59 21.88
C GLU A 240 6.44 -11.00 23.03
N PRO A 241 6.41 -11.57 24.25
CA PRO A 241 7.02 -10.96 25.45
C PRO A 241 8.49 -10.53 25.30
N ASN A 242 9.29 -11.34 24.58
CA ASN A 242 10.75 -11.21 24.50
C ASN A 242 11.27 -10.79 23.11
N GLY A 243 10.42 -10.24 22.23
CA GLY A 243 10.79 -10.02 20.84
C GLY A 243 10.32 -8.71 20.23
N ASN A 244 10.66 -8.52 18.96
CA ASN A 244 9.96 -7.59 18.06
C ASN A 244 9.01 -8.34 17.12
N THR A 245 8.61 -9.56 17.53
CA THR A 245 7.66 -10.37 16.79
C THR A 245 6.24 -10.16 17.29
N TRP A 246 5.28 -10.38 16.41
CA TRP A 246 3.88 -10.08 16.53
C TRP A 246 3.09 -11.29 16.06
N THR A 247 2.13 -11.72 16.89
CA THR A 247 1.22 -12.81 16.57
C THR A 247 -0.20 -12.28 16.45
N LYS A 248 -0.93 -12.83 15.48
CA LYS A 248 -2.33 -12.46 15.28
C LYS A 248 -3.16 -12.92 16.48
N VAL A 249 -4.08 -12.07 16.93
CA VAL A 249 -5.03 -12.42 17.98
C VAL A 249 -6.23 -13.10 17.33
N ASP A 250 -6.45 -14.39 17.61
CA ASP A 250 -7.57 -15.16 17.03
C ASP A 250 -8.72 -15.41 18.04
N SER A 251 -8.50 -15.18 19.34
CA SER A 251 -9.51 -15.39 20.39
C SER A 251 -9.60 -14.20 21.34
N SER A 252 -10.75 -14.03 22.01
CA SER A 252 -11.00 -12.90 22.92
C SER A 252 -10.75 -11.52 22.28
N LEU A 253 -11.14 -11.37 21.00
CA LEU A 253 -11.00 -10.11 20.28
C LEU A 253 -11.79 -8.99 20.98
N PRO A 254 -11.19 -7.81 21.18
CA PRO A 254 -11.94 -6.64 21.58
C PRO A 254 -13.02 -6.32 20.53
N SER A 255 -14.20 -5.88 20.97
CA SER A 255 -15.30 -5.54 20.06
C SER A 255 -14.91 -4.43 19.09
N ASP A 256 -14.10 -3.48 19.57
CA ASP A 256 -13.62 -2.32 18.83
C ASP A 256 -12.38 -1.73 19.50
N HIS A 257 -11.94 -0.55 19.04
CA HIS A 257 -10.73 0.12 19.53
C HIS A 257 -10.91 0.87 20.86
N MET A 258 -12.14 0.95 21.38
CA MET A 258 -12.57 1.57 22.64
C MET A 258 -12.91 0.53 23.73
N ASP A 259 -12.96 -0.77 23.40
CA ASP A 259 -13.20 -1.88 24.35
C ASP A 259 -12.06 -2.03 25.38
N CYS A 260 -12.07 -1.12 26.36
CA CYS A 260 -11.02 -0.97 27.36
C CYS A 260 -10.80 -2.26 28.15
N LYS A 261 -11.89 -2.98 28.47
CA LYS A 261 -11.83 -4.19 29.29
C LYS A 261 -11.05 -5.30 28.58
N ASN A 262 -11.40 -5.61 27.32
CA ASN A 262 -10.73 -6.69 26.60
C ASN A 262 -9.34 -6.28 26.09
N ILE A 263 -9.15 -5.00 25.73
CA ILE A 263 -7.82 -4.46 25.39
C ILE A 263 -6.87 -4.58 26.59
N LEU A 264 -7.28 -4.14 27.78
CA LEU A 264 -6.46 -4.23 28.98
C LEU A 264 -6.13 -5.70 29.34
N LYS A 265 -7.10 -6.60 29.18
CA LYS A 265 -6.88 -8.05 29.37
C LYS A 265 -5.75 -8.57 28.46
N LEU A 266 -5.77 -8.22 27.16
CA LEU A 266 -4.72 -8.62 26.22
C LEU A 266 -3.36 -7.99 26.55
N LEU A 267 -3.34 -6.72 26.95
CA LEU A 267 -2.10 -6.04 27.33
C LEU A 267 -1.43 -6.71 28.54
N LYS A 268 -2.22 -7.09 29.55
CA LYS A 268 -1.74 -7.83 30.73
C LYS A 268 -1.29 -9.25 30.41
N GLU A 269 -1.91 -9.91 29.45
CA GLU A 269 -1.46 -11.23 28.97
C GLU A 269 -0.05 -11.14 28.37
N VAL A 270 0.23 -10.08 27.61
CA VAL A 270 1.55 -9.86 26.98
C VAL A 270 2.61 -9.42 27.99
N SER A 271 2.24 -8.63 29.02
CA SER A 271 3.15 -8.15 30.06
C SER A 271 2.59 -8.37 31.48
N PRO A 272 2.64 -9.61 32.02
CA PRO A 272 1.99 -9.96 33.27
C PRO A 272 2.68 -9.42 34.53
N ASN A 273 3.94 -9.00 34.45
CA ASN A 273 4.78 -8.75 35.63
C ASN A 273 4.81 -7.28 36.09
N GLN A 274 3.95 -6.41 35.59
CA GLN A 274 4.14 -4.95 35.77
C GLN A 274 3.22 -4.24 36.75
N ASP A 275 2.15 -4.84 37.28
CA ASP A 275 1.29 -4.16 38.28
C ASP A 275 0.63 -5.14 39.27
N GLU A 276 1.15 -5.26 40.50
CA GLU A 276 0.42 -5.93 41.62
C GLU A 276 -0.53 -4.96 42.37
N ASP A 277 -0.45 -3.64 42.16
CA ASP A 277 -1.28 -2.64 42.86
C ASP A 277 -2.52 -2.20 42.06
N ASP A 278 -2.99 -3.07 41.17
CA ASP A 278 -4.23 -2.88 40.43
C ASP A 278 -5.44 -3.23 41.32
N ARG A 279 -5.76 -2.34 42.27
CA ARG A 279 -7.15 -2.25 42.74
C ARG A 279 -8.02 -2.08 41.50
N GLU A 280 -8.99 -2.97 41.37
CA GLU A 280 -9.88 -3.19 40.24
C GLU A 280 -10.73 -1.94 39.91
N SER A 281 -10.09 -0.86 39.48
CA SER A 281 -10.79 0.32 38.99
C SER A 281 -11.38 -0.07 37.63
N GLU A 282 -12.69 -0.30 37.61
CA GLU A 282 -13.42 -0.66 36.39
C GLU A 282 -13.04 0.29 35.25
N CYS A 283 -12.72 -0.28 34.08
CA CYS A 283 -12.67 0.45 32.83
C CYS A 283 -14.05 1.08 32.60
N LYS A 284 -14.25 2.32 33.06
CA LYS A 284 -15.44 3.08 32.69
C LYS A 284 -15.26 3.46 31.23
N GLU A 285 -16.19 2.99 30.41
CA GLU A 285 -16.29 3.44 29.03
C GLU A 285 -16.48 4.96 29.08
N PRO A 286 -15.63 5.75 28.41
CA PRO A 286 -15.77 7.20 28.45
C PRO A 286 -17.17 7.51 27.94
N GLU A 287 -18.02 8.12 28.78
CA GLU A 287 -19.34 8.55 28.37
C GLU A 287 -19.14 9.35 27.09
N HIS A 288 -19.74 8.87 26.00
CA HIS A 288 -19.60 9.40 24.66
C HIS A 288 -20.29 10.77 24.62
N LYS A 289 -19.68 11.76 25.29
CA LYS A 289 -20.04 13.15 25.15
C LYS A 289 -19.62 13.45 23.72
N LEU A 290 -20.60 13.41 22.82
CA LEU A 290 -20.52 13.93 21.46
C LEU A 290 -20.07 15.38 21.57
N GLU A 291 -18.77 15.59 21.71
CA GLU A 291 -18.17 16.87 21.42
C GLU A 291 -18.35 17.03 19.92
N ALA A 292 -19.37 17.82 19.57
CA ALA A 292 -19.59 18.27 18.21
C ALA A 292 -18.33 19.06 17.82
N GLU A 293 -17.37 18.35 17.21
CA GLU A 293 -16.25 18.99 16.53
C GLU A 293 -16.84 19.94 15.49
N SER A 294 -16.57 21.23 15.70
CA SER A 294 -17.04 22.29 14.82
C SER A 294 -16.39 22.11 13.46
N THR A 295 -17.16 21.66 12.49
CA THR A 295 -16.85 21.84 11.07
C THR A 295 -16.96 23.32 10.73
N ALA A 296 -15.95 24.10 11.12
CA ALA A 296 -15.68 25.41 10.53
C ALA A 296 -14.82 25.18 9.27
N SER A 297 -15.44 24.64 8.22
CA SER A 297 -14.88 24.66 6.88
C SER A 297 -15.22 26.00 6.23
N GLU A 298 -14.19 26.74 5.86
CA GLU A 298 -14.20 28.01 5.16
C GLU A 298 -15.15 27.97 3.94
N LYS A 299 -16.19 28.83 3.97
CA LYS A 299 -16.84 29.30 2.75
C LYS A 299 -15.89 30.31 2.08
N ALA A 300 -15.08 29.84 1.13
CA ALA A 300 -14.46 30.72 0.16
C ALA A 300 -15.55 31.30 -0.75
N THR A 301 -15.80 32.59 -0.59
CA THR A 301 -16.61 33.44 -1.47
C THR A 301 -16.03 33.43 -2.88
N SER A 302 -16.69 32.74 -3.80
CA SER A 302 -16.49 32.91 -5.24
C SER A 302 -17.27 34.15 -5.67
N GLN A 303 -16.58 35.25 -5.95
CA GLN A 303 -17.18 36.38 -6.68
C GLN A 303 -17.28 36.03 -8.16
N ASP A 304 -18.50 36.11 -8.67
CA ASP A 304 -18.85 36.06 -10.09
C ASP A 304 -18.06 37.11 -10.89
N LEU A 305 -17.39 36.66 -11.95
CA LEU A 305 -17.00 37.51 -13.07
C LEU A 305 -17.78 37.05 -14.30
N GLN A 306 -18.89 37.73 -14.57
CA GLN A 306 -19.66 37.57 -15.79
C GLN A 306 -18.89 38.18 -16.97
N THR A 307 -18.50 37.36 -17.94
CA THR A 307 -18.22 37.81 -19.30
C THR A 307 -19.24 37.18 -20.24
N GLY A 308 -20.11 38.03 -20.79
CA GLY A 308 -21.11 37.62 -21.76
C GLY A 308 -20.50 37.38 -23.14
N THR A 309 -21.07 36.44 -23.88
CA THR A 309 -21.05 36.42 -25.36
C THR A 309 -22.29 35.65 -25.87
N PRO A 310 -22.74 35.95 -27.10
CA PRO A 310 -24.14 35.80 -27.50
C PRO A 310 -24.51 34.42 -28.03
N ALA A 311 -25.80 34.14 -27.91
CA ALA A 311 -26.50 32.95 -28.33
C ALA A 311 -26.36 32.64 -29.83
N THR A 312 -26.06 31.39 -30.14
CA THR A 312 -26.44 30.76 -31.42
C THR A 312 -27.22 29.49 -31.12
N THR A 313 -28.45 29.47 -31.62
CA THR A 313 -29.42 28.39 -31.49
C THR A 313 -29.05 27.25 -32.44
N ILE A 314 -28.79 26.05 -31.91
CA ILE A 314 -28.80 24.81 -32.70
C ILE A 314 -29.78 23.83 -32.04
N VAL A 315 -30.86 23.57 -32.78
CA VAL A 315 -31.84 22.50 -32.56
C VAL A 315 -31.22 21.20 -33.05
N GLY A 316 -31.23 20.13 -32.24
CA GLY A 316 -30.83 18.81 -32.76
C GLY A 316 -30.71 17.70 -31.73
N ALA A 317 -31.77 16.88 -31.65
CA ALA A 317 -31.79 15.43 -31.38
C ALA A 317 -31.12 14.85 -30.13
N ALA A 318 -31.98 14.28 -29.29
CA ALA A 318 -31.67 13.32 -28.25
C ALA A 318 -31.03 12.04 -28.81
N LEU A 319 -29.93 11.59 -28.21
CA LEU A 319 -29.57 10.18 -28.07
C LEU A 319 -28.79 10.03 -26.76
N GLY A 320 -29.35 9.25 -25.84
CA GLY A 320 -28.71 8.92 -24.57
C GLY A 320 -27.66 7.83 -24.75
N THR A 321 -26.55 7.96 -24.02
CA THR A 321 -25.72 6.82 -23.62
C THR A 321 -24.96 7.16 -22.35
N VAL A 322 -24.97 6.19 -21.43
CA VAL A 322 -24.32 6.15 -20.13
C VAL A 322 -22.80 6.16 -20.29
N VAL A 323 -22.13 7.26 -19.91
CA VAL A 323 -20.67 7.31 -19.68
C VAL A 323 -20.44 8.08 -18.38
N GLY A 324 -20.61 7.41 -17.24
CA GLY A 324 -20.61 8.05 -15.92
C GLY A 324 -19.48 7.64 -14.97
N VAL A 325 -18.61 6.69 -15.31
CA VAL A 325 -17.68 6.09 -14.32
C VAL A 325 -16.20 6.19 -14.70
N ILE A 326 -15.84 6.44 -15.96
CA ILE A 326 -14.41 6.49 -16.38
C ILE A 326 -13.77 7.88 -16.14
N ALA A 327 -14.57 8.96 -16.13
CA ALA A 327 -14.03 10.33 -16.05
C ALA A 327 -13.41 10.67 -14.68
N ILE A 328 -13.89 10.08 -13.59
CA ILE A 328 -13.41 10.39 -12.23
C ILE A 328 -11.99 9.84 -11.99
N SER A 329 -11.70 8.63 -12.47
CA SER A 329 -10.37 8.02 -12.35
C SER A 329 -9.30 8.79 -13.13
N VAL A 330 -9.65 9.32 -14.31
CA VAL A 330 -8.75 10.13 -15.15
C VAL A 330 -8.44 11.49 -14.51
N LEU A 331 -9.40 12.10 -13.81
CA LEU A 331 -9.20 13.39 -13.13
C LEU A 331 -8.34 13.29 -11.88
N LEU A 332 -8.48 12.21 -11.09
CA LEU A 332 -7.59 11.95 -9.94
C LEU A 332 -6.17 11.62 -10.40
N TRP A 333 -6.02 10.89 -11.51
CA TRP A 333 -4.72 10.62 -12.13
C TRP A 333 -4.03 11.90 -12.65
N LYS A 334 -4.77 12.79 -13.35
CA LYS A 334 -4.21 14.07 -13.83
C LYS A 334 -3.75 15.01 -12.71
N ARG A 335 -4.44 15.06 -11.55
CA ARG A 335 -3.98 15.88 -10.40
C ARG A 335 -2.63 15.42 -9.86
N ASN A 336 -2.32 14.12 -9.90
CA ASN A 336 -1.04 13.60 -9.43
C ASN A 336 0.09 13.78 -10.47
N VAL A 337 -0.20 13.69 -11.77
CA VAL A 337 0.77 13.99 -12.84
C VAL A 337 1.22 15.46 -12.80
N ILE A 338 0.31 16.40 -12.53
CA ILE A 338 0.64 17.83 -12.40
C ILE A 338 1.57 18.10 -11.21
N LYS A 339 1.41 17.37 -10.10
CA LYS A 339 2.32 17.49 -8.94
C LYS A 339 3.74 17.02 -9.26
N LYS A 340 3.90 15.94 -10.04
CA LYS A 340 5.22 15.46 -10.49
C LYS A 340 5.92 16.46 -11.42
N ALA A 341 5.20 17.06 -12.36
CA ALA A 341 5.78 18.10 -13.24
C ALA A 341 6.27 19.32 -12.44
N ALA A 342 5.53 19.74 -11.42
CA ALA A 342 5.92 20.86 -10.56
C ALA A 342 7.18 20.57 -9.72
N LEU A 343 7.32 19.34 -9.18
CA LEU A 343 8.48 18.93 -8.39
C LEU A 343 9.75 18.71 -9.23
N ALA A 344 9.62 18.17 -10.44
CA ALA A 344 10.74 18.01 -11.36
C ALA A 344 11.32 19.35 -11.84
N THR A 345 10.46 20.37 -12.03
CA THR A 345 10.90 21.72 -12.44
C THR A 345 11.70 22.43 -11.33
N PHE A 346 11.40 22.13 -10.06
CA PHE A 346 12.09 22.74 -8.92
C PHE A 346 13.49 22.15 -8.68
N SER A 347 13.70 20.87 -9.00
CA SER A 347 15.01 20.20 -8.82
C SER A 347 16.02 20.53 -9.93
N ALA A 348 15.58 21.04 -11.08
CA ALA A 348 16.47 21.45 -12.18
C ALA A 348 16.98 22.90 -12.06
N SER A 349 16.61 23.62 -10.99
CA SER A 349 16.90 25.06 -10.82
C SER A 349 17.79 25.38 -9.61
N VAL A 350 18.47 24.37 -9.03
CA VAL A 350 19.38 24.53 -7.87
C VAL A 350 20.76 23.97 -8.19
#